data_AF-A0AAV5FQG4-F1
#
_entry.id   AF-A0AAV5FQG4-F1
#
_cell.length_a   1.000
_cell.length_b   1.000
_cell.length_c   1.000
_cell.angle_alpha   90.00
_cell.angle_beta   90.00
_cell.angle_gamma   90.00
#
_symmetry.space_group_name_H-M   'P 1'
#
loop_
_entity.id
_entity.type
_entity.pdbx_description
1 polymer ?
#
loop_
_entity_poly.entity_id
_entity_poly.type
_entity_poly.pdbx_seq_one_letter_code
_entity_poly.pdbx_strand_id
1 'polypeptide(L)'
;MTGNAEQWYYRFQKNLGATPTWDQFVEGVSRRFGPPMRSNPLGELTHLRRTGTVEEYQDQFLKLLARCDNVTEPQQIAIFTAGLGNPMKTDVELQKPANFEEAMALARAYEQRLQMDDNSSRAIAQARAAAKETGALQAAKNKLEKQVDELTWRLQLEKRMRVKYLITIFSYVALT
;
A
#
# COMPACT_ATOMS: atom_id res chain seq x y z
N MET A 1 18.73 49.35 22.02
CA MET A 1 18.00 48.15 22.48
C MET A 1 17.55 48.40 23.90
N THR A 2 16.25 48.30 24.20
CA THR A 2 15.66 48.77 25.46
C THR A 2 15.82 47.78 26.62
N GLY A 3 16.52 48.20 27.69
CA GLY A 3 16.34 47.84 29.11
C GLY A 3 16.44 46.37 29.53
N ASN A 4 15.52 45.52 29.08
CA ASN A 4 15.36 44.14 29.56
C ASN A 4 16.28 43.14 28.83
N ALA A 5 16.49 43.33 27.52
CA ALA A 5 17.37 42.48 26.71
C ALA A 5 18.85 42.68 27.08
N GLU A 6 19.22 43.92 27.39
CA GLU A 6 20.57 44.31 27.82
C GLU A 6 20.91 43.72 29.19
N GLN A 7 20.01 43.83 30.17
CA GLN A 7 20.17 43.20 31.48
C GLN A 7 20.27 41.67 31.40
N TRP A 8 19.51 41.04 30.49
CA TRP A 8 19.62 39.60 30.25
C TRP A 8 20.99 39.23 29.67
N TYR A 9 21.49 39.96 28.67
CA TYR A 9 22.80 39.71 28.06
C TYR A 9 23.94 39.87 29.07
N TYR A 10 23.92 40.94 29.88
CA TYR A 10 24.92 41.14 30.94
C TYR A 10 24.91 40.00 31.98
N ARG A 11 23.73 39.50 32.37
CA ARG A 11 23.63 38.32 33.25
C ARG A 11 24.10 37.03 32.57
N PHE A 12 23.78 36.85 31.29
CA PHE A 12 24.18 35.69 30.51
C PHE A 12 25.70 35.61 30.37
N GLN A 13 26.34 36.71 29.99
CA GLN A 13 27.80 36.81 29.89
C GLN A 13 28.48 36.60 31.26
N LYS A 14 27.91 37.15 32.35
CA LYS A 14 28.44 36.96 33.71
C LYS A 14 28.33 35.51 34.19
N ASN A 15 27.24 34.81 33.86
CA ASN A 15 27.04 33.41 34.23
C ASN A 15 27.92 32.45 33.42
N LEU A 16 28.21 32.79 32.17
CA LEU A 16 29.09 32.00 31.31
C LEU A 16 30.57 32.17 31.68
N GLY A 17 30.94 33.29 32.30
CA GLY A 17 32.31 33.61 32.73
C GLY A 17 33.27 33.92 31.58
N ALA A 18 32.80 33.91 30.33
CA ALA A 18 33.54 34.18 29.11
C ALA A 18 32.64 34.89 28.07
N THR A 19 33.25 35.46 27.04
CA THR A 19 32.50 36.00 25.90
C THR A 19 31.79 34.84 25.18
N PRO A 20 30.45 34.86 25.05
CA PRO A 20 29.72 33.77 24.41
C PRO A 20 30.17 33.61 22.96
N THR A 21 30.34 32.37 22.51
CA THR A 21 30.42 32.12 21.07
C THR A 21 29.08 32.45 20.42
N TRP A 22 29.11 32.73 19.11
CA TRP A 22 27.90 33.08 18.38
C TRP A 22 26.79 32.04 18.56
N ASP A 23 27.13 30.75 18.57
CA ASP A 23 26.17 29.65 18.76
C ASP A 23 25.52 29.66 20.16
N GLN A 24 26.32 29.91 21.20
CA GLN A 24 25.82 30.01 22.58
C GLN A 24 24.94 31.25 22.78
N PHE A 25 25.28 32.35 22.10
CA PHE A 25 24.47 33.55 22.09
C PHE A 25 23.13 33.31 21.40
N VAL A 26 23.14 32.70 20.20
CA VAL A 26 21.93 32.36 19.43
C VAL A 26 21.03 31.39 20.21
N GLU A 27 21.59 30.38 20.87
CA GLU A 27 20.85 29.44 21.73
C GLU A 27 20.22 30.17 22.94
N GLY A 28 20.99 31.05 23.60
CA GLY A 28 20.51 31.84 24.73
C GLY A 28 19.37 32.79 24.34
N VAL A 29 19.51 33.48 23.22
CA VAL A 29 18.48 34.39 22.67
C VAL A 29 17.24 33.59 22.28
N SER A 30 17.40 32.45 21.60
CA SER A 30 16.29 31.58 21.19
C SER A 30 15.53 30.99 22.39
N ARG A 31 16.24 30.66 23.47
CA ARG A 31 15.64 30.15 24.72
C ARG A 31 14.84 31.22 25.48
N ARG A 32 15.27 32.49 25.44
CA ARG A 32 14.66 33.58 26.23
C ARG A 32 13.62 34.39 25.47
N PHE A 33 13.84 34.58 24.17
CA PHE A 33 13.04 35.44 23.30
C PHE A 33 12.50 34.72 22.07
N GLY A 34 12.82 33.43 21.89
CA GLY A 34 12.17 32.61 20.87
C GLY A 34 10.70 32.32 21.22
N PRO A 35 9.91 31.87 20.24
CA PRO A 35 8.52 31.47 20.46
C PRO A 35 8.43 30.39 21.56
N PRO A 36 7.35 30.32 22.35
CA PRO A 36 7.20 29.30 23.38
C PRO A 36 7.39 27.91 22.79
N MET A 37 8.29 27.12 23.40
CA MET A 37 8.73 25.77 23.05
C MET A 37 7.57 24.80 22.76
N ARG A 38 6.96 24.86 21.57
CA ARG A 38 5.94 23.91 21.12
C ARG A 38 6.36 23.02 19.95
N SER A 39 7.37 23.40 19.17
CA SER A 39 7.99 22.44 18.24
C SER A 39 9.17 21.81 18.97
N ASN A 40 9.05 20.54 19.33
CA ASN A 40 10.19 19.70 19.63
C ASN A 40 10.44 18.87 18.36
N PRO A 41 11.23 19.37 17.38
CA PRO A 41 11.32 18.74 16.06
C PRO A 41 11.86 17.32 16.15
N LEU A 42 12.77 17.05 17.10
CA LEU A 42 13.29 15.71 17.39
C LEU A 42 12.21 14.79 18.00
N GLY A 43 11.35 15.33 18.86
CA GLY A 43 10.19 14.61 19.38
C GLY A 43 9.19 14.25 18.28
N GLU A 44 8.90 15.19 17.39
CA GLU A 44 8.04 14.96 16.22
C GLU A 44 8.66 13.92 15.27
N LEU A 45 9.97 14.02 15.02
CA LEU A 45 10.72 13.07 14.18
C LEU A 45 10.72 11.65 14.76
N THR A 46 10.91 11.50 16.06
CA THR A 46 10.94 10.17 16.74
C THR A 46 9.56 9.53 16.84
N HIS A 47 8.49 10.32 16.85
CA HIS A 47 7.11 9.83 16.83
C HIS A 47 6.52 9.72 15.43
N LEU A 48 7.20 10.20 14.39
CA LEU A 48 6.75 10.04 13.02
C LEU A 48 6.62 8.55 12.69
N ARG A 49 5.47 8.18 12.13
CA ARG A 49 5.17 6.83 11.68
C ARG A 49 4.62 6.91 10.26
N ARG A 50 5.00 5.96 9.42
CA ARG A 50 4.41 5.80 8.09
C ARG A 50 2.94 5.41 8.22
N THR A 51 2.04 6.24 7.72
CA THR A 51 0.59 5.96 7.62
C THR A 51 0.13 5.68 6.20
N GLY A 52 0.81 6.28 5.21
CA GLY A 52 0.53 6.14 3.78
C GLY A 52 1.69 5.54 3.01
N THR A 53 2.05 6.17 1.88
CA THR A 53 3.15 5.70 1.03
C THR A 53 4.51 5.97 1.67
N VAL A 54 5.54 5.24 1.24
CA VAL A 54 6.91 5.51 1.67
C VAL A 54 7.38 6.89 1.23
N GLU A 55 6.96 7.35 0.05
CA GLU A 55 7.32 8.68 -0.48
C GLU A 55 6.77 9.83 0.38
N GLU A 56 5.50 9.76 0.78
CA GLU A 56 4.89 10.75 1.68
C GLU A 56 5.61 10.78 3.03
N TYR A 57 5.97 9.61 3.55
CA TYR A 57 6.72 9.50 4.79
C TYR A 57 8.14 10.06 4.68
N GLN A 58 8.84 9.81 3.56
CA GLN A 58 10.18 10.36 3.31
C GLN A 58 10.16 11.89 3.27
N ASP A 59 9.21 12.48 2.56
CA ASP A 59 9.07 13.94 2.47
C ASP A 59 8.79 14.56 3.84
N GLN A 60 7.88 13.97 4.63
CA GLN A 60 7.61 14.41 6.01
C GLN A 60 8.84 14.27 6.92
N PHE A 61 9.57 13.15 6.81
CA PHE A 61 10.76 12.89 7.61
C PHE A 61 11.86 13.92 7.30
N LEU A 62 12.13 14.18 6.02
CA LEU A 62 13.13 15.17 5.60
C LEU A 62 12.75 16.59 6.03
N LYS A 63 11.48 16.97 5.95
CA LYS A 63 10.98 18.27 6.43
C LYS A 63 11.19 18.48 7.93
N LEU A 64 11.04 17.43 8.74
CA LEU A 64 11.30 17.46 10.18
C LEU A 64 12.80 17.40 10.50
N LEU A 65 13.55 16.59 9.75
CA LEU A 65 15.00 16.48 9.89
C LEU A 65 15.71 17.80 9.59
N ALA A 66 15.25 18.55 8.58
CA ALA A 66 15.78 19.87 8.25
C ALA A 66 15.60 20.93 9.36
N ARG A 67 14.75 20.66 10.36
CA ARG A 67 14.53 21.50 11.55
C ARG A 67 15.32 21.01 12.77
N CYS A 68 16.09 19.93 12.63
CA CYS A 68 16.89 19.33 13.69
C CYS A 68 18.38 19.54 13.40
N ASP A 69 19.07 20.33 14.22
CA ASP A 69 20.47 20.71 13.91
C ASP A 69 21.52 19.62 14.28
N ASN A 70 21.14 18.57 15.02
CA ASN A 70 22.11 17.64 15.66
C ASN A 70 21.72 16.14 15.62
N VAL A 71 21.14 15.64 14.53
CA VAL A 71 20.86 14.18 14.39
C VAL A 71 21.94 13.53 13.54
N THR A 72 22.72 12.61 14.14
CA THR A 72 23.79 11.91 13.40
C THR A 72 23.21 10.93 12.39
N GLU A 73 23.93 10.64 11.30
CA GLU A 73 23.43 9.75 10.25
C GLU A 73 23.00 8.36 10.76
N PRO A 74 23.74 7.68 11.68
CA PRO A 74 23.26 6.44 12.29
C PRO A 74 21.94 6.61 13.06
N GLN A 75 21.73 7.76 13.71
CA GLN A 75 20.47 8.07 14.37
C GLN A 75 19.35 8.33 13.36
N GLN A 76 19.63 9.01 12.25
CA GLN A 76 18.66 9.22 11.17
C GLN A 76 18.16 7.89 10.62
N ILE A 77 19.08 6.95 10.33
CA ILE A 77 18.77 5.59 9.87
C ILE A 77 17.91 4.85 10.91
N ALA A 78 18.31 4.87 12.19
CA ALA A 78 17.59 4.16 13.25
C ALA A 78 16.18 4.70 13.47
N ILE A 79 16.01 6.03 13.54
CA ILE A 79 14.72 6.70 13.72
C ILE A 79 13.83 6.44 12.49
N PHE A 80 14.38 6.61 11.28
CA PHE A 80 13.65 6.36 10.04
C PHE A 80 13.15 4.93 9.95
N THR A 81 14.04 3.96 10.17
CA THR A 81 13.73 2.52 10.13
C THR A 81 12.68 2.15 11.19
N ALA A 82 12.80 2.70 12.40
CA ALA A 82 11.80 2.50 13.45
C ALA A 82 10.40 3.05 13.06
N GLY A 83 10.34 4.15 12.31
CA GLY A 83 9.10 4.77 11.86
C GLY A 83 8.42 4.11 10.66
N LEU A 84 9.10 3.23 9.91
CA LEU A 84 8.53 2.50 8.76
C LEU A 84 7.41 1.51 9.15
N GLY A 85 7.48 0.98 10.39
CA GLY A 85 6.56 -0.04 10.90
C GLY A 85 6.80 -1.43 10.31
N ASN A 86 6.28 -2.47 10.99
CA ASN A 86 6.40 -3.85 10.50
C ASN A 86 5.39 -4.11 9.35
N PRO A 87 5.74 -4.95 8.36
CA PRO A 87 6.95 -5.79 8.26
C PRO A 87 8.18 -5.08 7.68
N MET A 88 8.00 -3.91 7.08
CA MET A 88 9.06 -3.22 6.33
C MET A 88 10.25 -2.80 7.19
N LYS A 89 10.02 -2.41 8.45
CA LYS A 89 11.07 -2.18 9.44
C LYS A 89 12.02 -3.38 9.53
N THR A 90 11.48 -4.58 9.75
CA THR A 90 12.27 -5.81 9.87
C THR A 90 13.07 -6.09 8.60
N ASP A 91 12.45 -5.91 7.44
CA ASP A 91 13.11 -6.14 6.15
C ASP A 91 14.29 -5.17 5.93
N VAL A 92 14.13 -3.89 6.27
CA VAL A 92 15.20 -2.89 6.18
C VAL A 92 16.28 -3.11 7.24
N GLU A 93 15.91 -3.45 8.48
CA GLU A 93 16.87 -3.78 9.55
C GLU A 93 17.75 -4.98 9.19
N LEU A 94 17.19 -5.97 8.48
CA LEU A 94 17.94 -7.15 8.03
C LEU A 94 19.02 -6.81 7.00
N GLN A 95 18.78 -5.81 6.14
CA GLN A 95 19.74 -5.37 5.14
C GLN A 95 20.87 -4.52 5.71
N LYS A 96 20.72 -3.97 6.93
CA LYS A 96 21.72 -3.13 7.60
C LYS A 96 22.27 -2.01 6.68
N PRO A 97 21.43 -1.05 6.28
CA PRO A 97 21.85 0.03 5.38
C PRO A 97 23.07 0.78 5.93
N ALA A 98 24.02 1.07 5.04
CA ALA A 98 25.27 1.74 5.38
C ALA A 98 25.11 3.27 5.51
N ASN A 99 24.11 3.84 4.82
CA ASN A 99 23.80 5.26 4.83
C ASN A 99 22.28 5.50 4.78
N PHE A 100 21.88 6.75 5.02
CA PHE A 100 20.46 7.12 5.06
C PHE A 100 19.75 6.98 3.72
N GLU A 101 20.44 7.25 2.61
CA GLU A 101 19.89 7.14 1.26
C GLU A 101 19.56 5.70 0.87
N GLU A 102 20.42 4.74 1.25
CA GLU A 102 20.19 3.31 1.07
C GLU A 102 18.97 2.83 1.86
N ALA A 103 18.80 3.30 3.10
CA ALA A 103 17.61 2.98 3.90
C ALA A 103 16.31 3.45 3.22
N MET A 104 16.33 4.64 2.61
CA MET A 104 15.20 5.16 1.83
C MET A 104 14.94 4.36 0.55
N ALA A 105 15.99 3.98 -0.17
CA ALA A 105 15.88 3.18 -1.38
C ALA A 105 15.31 1.79 -1.09
N LEU A 106 15.79 1.13 -0.02
CA LEU A 106 15.29 -0.16 0.43
C LEU A 106 13.82 -0.09 0.83
N ALA A 107 13.41 0.93 1.58
CA ALA A 107 12.00 1.11 1.95
C ALA A 107 11.10 1.21 0.71
N ARG A 108 11.50 1.97 -0.32
CA ARG A 108 10.74 2.07 -1.58
C ARG A 108 10.69 0.73 -2.33
N ALA A 109 11.81 0.01 -2.40
CA ALA A 109 11.86 -1.29 -3.06
C ALA A 109 10.94 -2.31 -2.39
N TYR A 110 10.89 -2.32 -1.05
CA TYR A 110 9.99 -3.21 -0.30
C TYR A 110 8.52 -2.84 -0.47
N GLU A 111 8.18 -1.55 -0.51
CA GLU A 111 6.81 -1.11 -0.82
C GLU A 111 6.38 -1.58 -2.22
N GLN A 112 7.24 -1.41 -3.23
CA GLN A 112 6.96 -1.87 -4.59
C GLN A 112 6.76 -3.38 -4.65
N ARG A 113 7.60 -4.16 -3.95
CA ARG A 113 7.46 -5.62 -3.87
C ARG A 113 6.11 -6.03 -3.27
N LEU A 114 5.71 -5.42 -2.15
CA LEU A 114 4.43 -5.71 -1.51
C LEU A 114 3.23 -5.38 -2.42
N GLN A 115 3.30 -4.28 -3.17
CA GLN A 115 2.25 -3.93 -4.14
C GLN A 115 2.16 -4.94 -5.28
N MET A 116 3.30 -5.43 -5.78
CA MET A 116 3.33 -6.46 -6.83
C MET A 116 2.75 -7.79 -6.33
N ASP A 117 3.07 -8.20 -5.10
CA ASP A 117 2.55 -9.43 -4.50
C ASP A 117 1.03 -9.35 -4.26
N ASP A 118 0.53 -8.21 -3.78
CA ASP A 118 -0.91 -7.97 -3.59
C ASP A 118 -1.65 -7.94 -4.94
N ASN A 119 -1.11 -7.24 -5.94
CA ASN A 119 -1.68 -7.24 -7.30
C ASN A 119 -1.71 -8.64 -7.91
N SER A 120 -0.63 -9.41 -7.74
CA SER A 120 -0.55 -10.79 -8.23
C SER A 120 -1.57 -11.69 -7.51
N SER A 121 -1.71 -11.54 -6.20
CA SER A 121 -2.68 -12.29 -5.40
C SER A 121 -4.12 -11.98 -5.81
N ARG A 122 -4.43 -10.70 -6.05
CA ARG A 122 -5.73 -10.24 -6.57
C ARG A 122 -6.00 -10.79 -7.96
N ALA A 123 -5.02 -10.74 -8.86
CA ALA A 123 -5.15 -11.28 -10.21
C ALA A 123 -5.42 -12.80 -10.19
N ILE A 124 -4.73 -13.55 -9.33
CA ILE A 124 -4.97 -14.99 -9.14
C ILE A 124 -6.39 -15.24 -8.61
N ALA A 125 -6.85 -14.44 -7.64
CA ALA A 125 -8.20 -14.58 -7.10
C ALA A 125 -9.27 -14.31 -8.16
N GLN A 126 -9.09 -13.28 -8.99
CA GLN A 126 -9.97 -12.95 -10.11
C GLN A 126 -9.98 -14.06 -11.17
N ALA A 127 -8.81 -14.57 -11.56
CA ALA A 127 -8.71 -15.66 -12.52
C ALA A 127 -9.43 -16.94 -12.03
N ARG A 128 -9.33 -17.26 -10.74
CA ARG A 128 -10.06 -18.39 -10.13
C ARG A 128 -11.57 -18.17 -10.12
N ALA A 129 -12.04 -16.94 -9.88
CA ALA A 129 -13.46 -16.62 -9.94
C ALA A 129 -14.01 -16.79 -11.36
N ALA A 130 -13.31 -16.23 -12.36
CA ALA A 130 -13.67 -16.37 -13.77
C ALA A 130 -13.68 -17.83 -14.23
N ALA A 131 -12.69 -18.64 -13.82
CA ALA A 131 -12.63 -20.06 -14.17
C ALA A 131 -13.80 -20.88 -13.59
N LYS A 132 -14.32 -20.51 -12.41
CA LYS A 132 -15.52 -21.15 -11.85
C LYS A 132 -16.77 -20.80 -12.65
N GLU A 133 -16.90 -19.55 -13.07
CA GLU A 133 -18.02 -19.08 -13.88
C GLU A 133 -18.04 -19.77 -15.25
N THR A 134 -16.89 -19.88 -15.92
CA THR A 134 -16.80 -20.61 -17.20
C THR A 134 -17.12 -22.09 -17.05
N GLY A 135 -16.71 -22.73 -15.94
CA GLY A 135 -17.09 -24.11 -15.64
C GLY A 135 -18.60 -24.30 -15.47
N ALA A 136 -19.26 -23.39 -14.73
CA ALA A 136 -20.71 -23.41 -14.57
C ALA A 136 -21.44 -23.20 -15.90
N LEU A 137 -20.98 -22.26 -16.72
CA LEU A 137 -21.53 -21.98 -18.04
C LEU A 137 -21.37 -23.18 -18.99
N GLN A 138 -20.19 -23.82 -18.99
CA GLN A 138 -19.94 -25.01 -19.81
C GLN A 138 -20.85 -26.18 -19.39
N ALA A 139 -21.06 -26.39 -18.09
CA ALA A 139 -21.99 -27.40 -17.61
C ALA A 139 -23.44 -27.12 -18.06
N ALA A 140 -23.87 -25.86 -18.01
CA ALA A 140 -25.19 -25.45 -18.51
C ALA A 140 -25.32 -25.68 -20.03
N LYS A 141 -24.29 -25.33 -20.81
CA LYS A 141 -24.24 -25.56 -22.26
C LYS A 141 -24.37 -27.04 -22.59
N ASN A 142 -23.55 -27.90 -21.97
CA ASN A 142 -23.59 -29.36 -22.19
C ASN A 142 -24.97 -29.95 -21.86
N LYS A 143 -25.66 -29.41 -20.84
CA LYS A 143 -27.02 -29.83 -20.48
C LYS A 143 -28.04 -29.45 -21.55
N LEU A 144 -27.97 -28.22 -22.07
CA LEU A 144 -28.84 -27.75 -23.15
C LEU A 144 -28.61 -28.54 -24.45
N GLU A 145 -27.36 -28.82 -24.83
CA GLU A 145 -27.05 -29.64 -26.00
C GLU A 145 -27.72 -31.02 -25.92
N LYS A 146 -27.62 -31.69 -24.76
CA LYS A 146 -28.32 -32.98 -24.54
C LYS A 146 -29.83 -32.87 -24.70
N GLN A 147 -30.44 -31.80 -24.19
CA GLN A 147 -31.89 -31.58 -24.33
C GLN A 147 -32.28 -31.35 -25.79
N VAL A 148 -31.47 -30.61 -26.55
CA VAL A 148 -31.68 -30.39 -27.99
C VAL A 148 -31.59 -31.71 -28.75
N ASP A 149 -30.58 -32.54 -28.47
CA ASP A 149 -30.43 -33.85 -29.11
C ASP A 149 -31.62 -34.78 -28.80
N GLU A 150 -32.07 -34.81 -27.54
CA GLU A 150 -33.23 -35.60 -27.13
C GLU A 150 -34.51 -35.14 -27.84
N LEU A 151 -34.77 -33.83 -27.88
CA LEU A 151 -35.93 -33.26 -28.56
C LEU A 151 -35.88 -33.53 -30.06
N THR A 152 -34.70 -33.42 -30.67
CA THR A 152 -34.49 -33.71 -32.08
C THR A 152 -34.78 -35.18 -32.38
N TRP A 153 -34.31 -36.09 -31.53
CA TRP A 153 -34.59 -37.52 -31.66
C TRP A 153 -36.09 -37.84 -31.54
N ARG A 154 -36.78 -37.24 -30.55
CA ARG A 154 -38.23 -37.41 -30.37
C ARG A 154 -39.02 -36.92 -31.58
N LEU A 155 -38.65 -35.76 -32.14
CA LEU A 155 -39.29 -35.22 -33.32
C LEU A 155 -39.10 -36.13 -34.55
N GLN A 156 -37.90 -36.69 -34.74
CA GLN A 156 -37.63 -37.64 -35.82
C GLN A 156 -38.43 -38.93 -35.66
N LEU A 157 -38.54 -39.43 -34.42
CA LEU A 157 -39.36 -40.59 -34.11
C LEU A 157 -40.83 -40.33 -34.46
N GLU A 158 -41.38 -39.19 -34.03
CA GLU A 158 -42.76 -38.82 -34.32
C GLU A 158 -43.04 -38.70 -35.83
N LYS A 159 -42.15 -38.03 -36.57
CA LYS A 159 -42.23 -37.94 -38.04
C LYS A 159 -42.24 -39.33 -38.69
N ARG A 160 -41.34 -40.23 -38.28
CA ARG A 160 -41.30 -41.62 -38.78
C ARG A 160 -42.58 -42.39 -38.44
N MET A 161 -43.11 -42.22 -37.22
CA MET A 161 -44.34 -42.86 -36.79
C MET A 161 -45.54 -42.38 -37.59
N ARG A 162 -45.68 -41.07 -37.81
CA ARG A 162 -46.75 -40.50 -38.65
C ARG A 162 -46.71 -41.02 -40.08
N VAL A 163 -45.52 -41.13 -40.68
CA VAL A 163 -45.35 -41.72 -42.03
C VAL A 163 -45.79 -43.19 -42.04
N LYS A 164 -45.32 -44.00 -41.08
CA LYS A 164 -45.74 -45.41 -40.97
C LYS A 164 -47.25 -45.54 -40.78
N TYR A 165 -47.84 -44.70 -39.94
CA TYR A 165 -49.28 -44.72 -39.65
C TYR A 165 -50.11 -44.38 -40.89
N LEU A 166 -49.71 -43.34 -41.64
CA LEU A 166 -50.34 -43.00 -42.92
C LEU A 166 -50.25 -44.15 -43.92
N ILE A 167 -49.08 -44.77 -44.09
CA ILE A 167 -48.91 -45.92 -44.98
C ILE A 167 -49.86 -47.05 -44.59
N THR A 168 -49.95 -47.39 -43.29
CA THR A 168 -50.87 -48.44 -42.81
C THR A 168 -52.33 -48.12 -43.13
N ILE A 169 -52.76 -46.88 -42.90
CA ILE A 169 -54.14 -46.44 -43.21
C ILE A 169 -54.41 -46.57 -44.72
N PHE A 170 -53.51 -46.08 -45.57
CA PHE A 170 -53.67 -46.16 -47.03
C PHE A 170 -53.74 -47.61 -47.51
N SER A 171 -52.92 -48.51 -46.96
CA SER A 171 -52.98 -49.94 -47.27
C SER A 171 -54.33 -50.56 -46.88
N TYR A 172 -54.88 -50.23 -45.71
CA TYR A 172 -56.17 -50.74 -45.27
C TYR A 172 -57.33 -50.27 -46.15
N VAL A 173 -57.31 -49.01 -46.58
CA VAL A 173 -58.35 -48.44 -47.46
C VAL A 173 -58.29 -49.00 -48.89
N ALA A 174 -57.10 -49.34 -49.40
CA ALA A 174 -56.95 -49.91 -50.75
C ALA A 174 -57.40 -51.38 -50.87
N LEU A 175 -57.64 -52.06 -49.74
CA LEU A 175 -58.01 -53.48 -49.65
C LEU A 175 -59.53 -53.71 -49.44
N THR A 176 -60.31 -52.64 -49.33
CA THR A 176 -61.78 -52.63 -49.25
C THR A 176 -62.39 -52.03 -50.49
#